data_AF-A0A840P913-F1
#
_entry.id   AF-A0A840P913-F1
#
_cell.length_a   1.000
_cell.length_b   1.000
_cell.length_c   1.000
_cell.angle_alpha   90.00
_cell.angle_beta   90.00
_cell.angle_gamma   90.00
#
_symmetry.space_group_name_H-M   'P 1'
#
loop_
_entity.id
_entity.type
_entity.pdbx_description
1 polymer ?
#
loop_
_entity_poly.entity_id
_entity_poly.type
_entity_poly.pdbx_seq_one_letter_code
_entity_poly.pdbx_strand_id
1 'polypeptide(L)'
;MPGAYYRNQWWVAAPRTPGRRDGVYLALGIHGQMLLIHEPAEVVIAKFSSWPASWPDGTAHTTIAACLALAEAVGSSHRRPGRL
;
A
#
# COMPACT_ATOMS: atom_id res chain seq x y z
N MET A 1 2.49 -0.77 -11.07
CA MET A 1 3.59 -1.44 -10.33
C MET A 1 4.05 -2.62 -11.17
N PRO A 2 5.11 -2.49 -11.98
CA PRO A 2 5.64 -3.59 -12.78
C PRO A 2 5.94 -4.80 -11.89
N GLY A 3 5.45 -5.99 -12.26
CA GLY A 3 5.62 -7.23 -11.49
C GLY A 3 4.63 -7.44 -10.33
N ALA A 4 3.69 -6.51 -10.11
CA ALA A 4 2.60 -6.75 -9.17
C ALA A 4 1.65 -7.81 -9.74
N TYR A 5 1.01 -8.57 -8.85
CA TYR A 5 0.08 -9.63 -9.22
C TYR A 5 -1.15 -9.61 -8.31
N TYR A 6 -2.19 -10.34 -8.69
CA TYR A 6 -3.42 -10.44 -7.91
C TYR A 6 -3.58 -11.86 -7.36
N ARG A 7 -3.89 -12.00 -6.07
CA ARG A 7 -4.15 -13.31 -5.44
C ARG A 7 -5.08 -13.16 -4.24
N ASN A 8 -6.04 -14.08 -4.11
CA ASN A 8 -6.98 -14.16 -2.97
C ASN A 8 -7.67 -12.83 -2.65
N GLN A 9 -8.11 -12.11 -3.68
CA GLN A 9 -8.75 -10.80 -3.58
C GLN A 9 -7.84 -9.61 -3.19
N TRP A 10 -6.52 -9.79 -3.28
CA TRP A 10 -5.53 -8.75 -3.01
C TRP A 10 -4.66 -8.45 -4.21
N TRP A 11 -4.38 -7.17 -4.44
CA TRP A 11 -3.21 -6.76 -5.19
C TRP A 11 -1.98 -6.91 -4.32
N VAL A 12 -1.00 -7.66 -4.80
CA VAL A 12 0.28 -7.88 -4.13
C VAL A 12 1.34 -7.09 -4.87
N ALA A 13 1.97 -6.14 -4.18
CA ALA A 13 3.00 -5.32 -4.80
C ALA A 13 4.21 -6.19 -5.19
N ALA A 14 4.88 -5.78 -6.28
CA ALA A 14 6.12 -6.42 -6.70
C ALA A 14 7.20 -6.22 -5.62
N PRO A 15 8.07 -7.23 -5.40
CA PRO A 15 9.23 -7.04 -4.55
C PRO A 15 10.17 -5.95 -5.09
N ARG A 16 10.66 -5.09 -4.20
CA ARG A 16 11.76 -4.14 -4.44
C ARG A 16 13.11 -4.84 -4.38
N THR A 17 13.18 -5.98 -3.69
CA THR A 17 14.37 -6.83 -3.64
C THR A 17 14.08 -8.19 -4.31
N PRO A 18 14.82 -8.59 -5.35
CA PRO A 18 14.66 -9.90 -5.98
C PRO A 18 14.73 -11.04 -4.96
N GLY A 19 13.79 -11.98 -5.03
CA GLY A 19 13.74 -13.15 -4.15
C GLY A 19 13.15 -12.90 -2.75
N ARG A 20 12.75 -11.67 -2.40
CA ARG A 20 12.06 -11.37 -1.14
C ARG A 20 10.58 -11.04 -1.38
N ARG A 21 9.72 -11.23 -0.38
CA ARG A 21 8.38 -10.64 -0.37
C ARG A 21 8.47 -9.30 0.36
N ASP A 22 7.94 -8.25 -0.26
CA ASP A 22 7.94 -6.92 0.34
C ASP A 22 6.82 -6.72 1.36
N GLY A 23 5.87 -7.65 1.45
CA GLY A 23 4.80 -7.59 2.46
C GLY A 23 3.86 -6.40 2.29
N VAL A 24 3.71 -5.90 1.05
CA VAL A 24 2.80 -4.81 0.70
C VAL A 24 1.60 -5.36 -0.06
N TYR A 25 0.41 -5.18 0.52
CA TYR A 25 -0.86 -5.68 0.01
C TYR A 25 -1.87 -4.55 -0.10
N LEU A 26 -2.63 -4.53 -1.20
CA LEU A 26 -3.68 -3.53 -1.44
C LEU A 26 -5.01 -4.20 -1.77
N ALA A 27 -6.07 -3.75 -1.12
CA ALA A 27 -7.44 -3.92 -1.59
C ALA A 27 -7.94 -2.55 -2.08
N LEU A 28 -8.42 -2.50 -3.32
CA LEU A 28 -8.77 -1.27 -4.01
C LEU A 28 -10.24 -1.32 -4.40
N GLY A 29 -10.96 -0.25 -4.11
CA GLY A 29 -12.35 -0.04 -4.52
C GLY A 29 -12.49 1.24 -5.34
N ILE A 30 -13.45 1.24 -6.26
CA ILE A 30 -13.79 2.43 -7.05
C ILE A 30 -14.19 3.60 -6.14
N HIS A 31 -14.14 4.80 -6.70
CA HIS A 31 -14.39 6.05 -5.98
C HIS A 31 -13.38 6.32 -4.83
N GLY A 32 -12.24 5.62 -4.84
CA GLY A 32 -11.08 5.92 -4.00
C GLY A 32 -11.02 5.17 -2.67
N GLN A 33 -11.69 4.01 -2.57
CA GLN A 33 -11.53 3.15 -1.39
C GLN A 33 -10.20 2.41 -1.46
N MET A 34 -9.47 2.36 -0.35
CA MET A 34 -8.23 1.60 -0.27
C MET A 34 -7.97 1.08 1.13
N LEU A 35 -7.56 -0.18 1.20
CA LEU A 35 -6.91 -0.77 2.36
C LEU A 35 -5.50 -1.16 1.95
N LEU A 36 -4.49 -0.59 2.62
CA LEU A 36 -3.08 -0.86 2.39
C LEU A 36 -2.46 -1.47 3.64
N ILE A 37 -1.86 -2.65 3.49
CA ILE A 37 -1.10 -3.33 4.53
C ILE A 37 0.37 -3.23 4.15
N HIS A 38 1.19 -2.63 5.01
CA HIS A 38 2.62 -2.44 4.81
C HIS A 38 3.40 -3.15 5.93
N GLU A 39 3.61 -4.46 5.77
CA GLU A 39 4.27 -5.31 6.77
C GLU A 39 5.65 -4.79 7.21
N PRO A 40 6.57 -4.35 6.31
CA PRO A 40 7.89 -3.88 6.76
C PRO A 40 7.88 -2.64 7.66
N ALA A 41 6.79 -1.87 7.60
CA ALA A 41 6.61 -0.66 8.40
C ALA A 41 5.70 -0.91 9.61
N GLU A 42 5.13 -2.13 9.73
CA GLU A 42 4.09 -2.47 10.71
C GLU A 42 2.89 -1.48 10.69
N VAL A 43 2.50 -1.03 9.48
CA VAL A 43 1.43 -0.04 9.30
C VAL A 43 0.29 -0.60 8.44
N VAL A 44 -0.94 -0.24 8.81
CA VAL A 44 -2.15 -0.43 7.99
C VAL A 44 -2.79 0.93 7.75
N ILE A 45 -3.19 1.21 6.51
CA ILE A 45 -3.91 2.42 6.13
C ILE A 45 -5.27 2.03 5.54
N ALA A 46 -6.34 2.47 6.20
CA ALA A 46 -7.68 2.46 5.64
C ALA A 46 -8.03 3.87 5.14
N LYS A 47 -8.37 3.98 3.86
CA LYS A 47 -8.70 5.24 3.21
C LYS A 47 -10.08 5.12 2.56
N PHE A 48 -10.98 6.02 2.96
CA PHE A 48 -12.28 6.21 2.34
C PHE A 48 -12.30 7.50 1.54
N SER A 49 -12.98 7.49 0.40
CA SER A 49 -13.11 8.66 -0.47
C SER A 49 -14.39 8.56 -1.29
N SER A 50 -14.68 9.61 -2.04
CA SER A 50 -15.83 9.66 -2.95
C SER A 50 -15.41 10.39 -4.24
N TRP A 51 -14.41 9.84 -4.94
CA TRP A 51 -13.93 10.46 -6.19
C TRP A 51 -15.07 10.57 -7.20
N PRO A 52 -15.16 11.69 -7.96
CA PRO A 52 -16.22 11.86 -8.96
C PRO A 52 -16.19 10.79 -10.06
N ALA A 53 -15.00 10.38 -10.47
CA ALA A 53 -14.79 9.25 -11.37
C ALA A 53 -14.51 7.96 -10.58
N SER A 54 -14.90 6.82 -11.13
CA SER A 54 -14.66 5.50 -10.51
C SER A 54 -13.16 5.22 -10.32
N TRP A 55 -12.33 5.65 -11.28
CA TRP A 55 -10.88 5.47 -11.27
C TRP A 55 -10.16 6.59 -12.07
N PRO A 56 -9.90 7.76 -11.47
CA PRO A 56 -9.09 8.80 -12.08
C PRO A 56 -7.59 8.47 -11.96
N ASP A 57 -6.99 7.93 -13.01
CA ASP A 57 -5.62 7.35 -13.02
C ASP A 57 -4.57 8.19 -12.27
N GLY A 58 -4.50 9.49 -12.56
CA GLY A 58 -3.55 10.38 -11.89
C GLY A 58 -3.75 10.45 -10.37
N THR A 59 -5.00 10.54 -9.91
CA THR A 59 -5.33 10.60 -8.48
C THR A 59 -5.17 9.22 -7.81
N ALA A 60 -5.51 8.15 -8.52
CA ALA A 60 -5.39 6.78 -8.03
C ALA A 60 -3.94 6.39 -7.78
N HIS A 61 -3.05 6.62 -8.75
CA HIS A 61 -1.63 6.35 -8.60
C HIS A 61 -0.99 7.25 -7.52
N THR A 62 -1.32 8.54 -7.51
CA THR A 62 -0.81 9.47 -6.50
C THR A 62 -1.25 9.07 -5.08
N THR A 63 -2.49 8.62 -4.92
CA THR A 63 -3.01 8.12 -3.64
C THR A 63 -2.22 6.93 -3.12
N ILE A 64 -1.97 5.95 -3.98
CA ILE A 64 -1.24 4.74 -3.59
C ILE A 64 0.19 5.12 -3.19
N ALA A 65 0.86 5.96 -3.98
CA ALA A 65 2.20 6.46 -3.68
C ALA A 65 2.25 7.23 -2.36
N ALA A 66 1.29 8.12 -2.12
CA ALA A 66 1.21 8.89 -0.88
C ALA A 66 1.00 8.01 0.35
N CYS A 67 0.17 6.98 0.26
CA CYS A 67 -0.06 6.06 1.39
C CYS A 67 1.16 5.17 1.65
N LEU A 68 1.88 4.74 0.62
CA LEU A 68 3.18 4.05 0.80
C LEU A 68 4.19 4.94 1.52
N ALA A 69 4.35 6.19 1.06
CA ALA A 69 5.25 7.15 1.69
C ALA A 69 4.86 7.45 3.15
N LEU A 70 3.56 7.57 3.43
CA LEU A 70 3.04 7.76 4.78
C LEU A 70 3.36 6.56 5.68
N ALA A 71 3.17 5.33 5.18
CA ALA A 71 3.49 4.12 5.93
C ALA A 71 4.98 4.05 6.27
N GLU A 72 5.86 4.33 5.31
CA GLU A 72 7.31 4.38 5.55
C GLU A 72 7.69 5.47 6.58
N ALA A 73 7.11 6.67 6.46
CA ALA A 73 7.36 7.77 7.39
C ALA A 73 6.93 7.42 8.83
N VAL A 74 5.72 6.87 9.00
CA VAL A 74 5.19 6.48 10.32
C VAL A 74 5.96 5.28 10.89
N GLY A 75 6.22 4.25 10.08
CA GLY A 75 6.98 3.07 10.54
C GLY A 75 8.40 3.42 10.98
N SER A 76 9.04 4.38 10.31
CA SER A 76 10.37 4.86 10.72
C SER A 76 10.37 5.49 12.12
N SER A 77 9.25 6.11 12.51
CA SER A 77 9.05 6.71 13.84
C SER A 77 8.64 5.69 14.91
N HIS A 78 8.11 4.53 14.51
CA HIS A 78 7.59 3.50 15.42
C HIS A 78 8.61 2.42 15.80
N ARG A 79 9.75 2.30 15.11
CA ARG A 79 10.76 1.26 15.39
C ARG A 79 11.22 1.31 16.85
N ARG A 80 10.69 0.41 17.67
CA ARG A 80 11.16 0.16 19.04
C ARG A 80 12.54 -0.52 18.97
N PRO A 81 13.54 -0.08 19.75
CA PRO A 81 14.79 -0.83 19.88
C PRO A 81 14.49 -2.21 20.49
N GLY A 82 14.90 -3.29 19.82
CA GLY A 82 14.99 -4.62 20.44
C GLY A 82 13.99 -5.70 20.03
N ARG A 83 13.41 -5.66 18.81
CA ARG A 83 12.71 -6.84 18.26
C ARG A 83 13.66 -7.58 17.30
N LEU A 84 13.86 -8.87 17.61
CA LEU A 84 14.87 -9.83 17.12
C LEU A 84 15.08 -9.86 15.60
#